data_AF-A0A7W0H4M1-F1
#
_entry.id   AF-A0A7W0H4M1-F1
#
_cell.length_a   1.000
_cell.length_b   1.000
_cell.length_c   1.000
_cell.angle_alpha   90.00
_cell.angle_beta   90.00
_cell.angle_gamma   90.00
#
_symmetry.space_group_name_H-M   'P 1'
#
loop_
_entity.id
_entity.type
_entity.pdbx_description
1 polymer ?
#
loop_
_entity_poly.entity_id
_entity_poly.type
_entity_poly.pdbx_seq_one_letter_code
_entity_poly.pdbx_strand_id
1 'polypeptide(L)'
;MRSWAALALATLALGGLAALTTTVGAQERHKGTQQAKKQRLKMKTARVQALRDAQRRDDGDIAPDQKNPALEGAVDAMSDPGHQHGGALGHLLPTRKNAKLVSKLSPTDQFGDIVEGQIADLAVFKGYAYLNSWSEPTCTRGGTYVVDIKRPDRPVQAGFIPALEGNYHGEGAQVVRLNTDKFQGDLLAVNNERCADVEAGGGFDLYDVSNPRKPKTLVQGFGDTGPDDGSLVGDEPANDSHSVFVWKDGKKAYLFTSTTSSCTTSTSST
;
A
#
# COMPACT_ATOMS: atom_id res chain seq x y z
N MET A 1 -92.95 -48.31 4.32
CA MET A 1 -93.45 -47.21 3.48
C MET A 1 -93.33 -45.91 4.27
N ARG A 2 -92.66 -44.92 3.67
CA ARG A 2 -92.57 -43.48 3.97
C ARG A 2 -93.11 -42.96 5.32
N SER A 3 -92.29 -42.23 6.07
CA SER A 3 -92.33 -40.76 6.10
C SER A 3 -91.23 -40.19 7.03
N TRP A 4 -90.68 -39.04 6.65
CA TRP A 4 -89.71 -38.22 7.38
C TRP A 4 -90.37 -36.88 7.75
N ALA A 5 -90.13 -36.39 8.98
CA ALA A 5 -90.11 -34.98 9.46
C ALA A 5 -90.21 -35.05 11.01
N ALA A 6 -89.55 -34.28 11.88
CA ALA A 6 -89.00 -32.94 11.79
C ALA A 6 -87.96 -32.68 12.91
N LEU A 7 -87.14 -31.65 12.69
CA LEU A 7 -86.49 -30.68 13.61
C LEU A 7 -85.96 -31.14 14.99
N ALA A 8 -84.69 -30.80 15.26
CA ALA A 8 -84.35 -29.78 16.26
C ALA A 8 -82.91 -29.28 16.13
N LEU A 9 -82.76 -27.95 16.07
CA LEU A 9 -81.53 -27.21 16.31
C LEU A 9 -81.01 -27.48 17.73
N ALA A 10 -79.70 -27.71 17.86
CA ALA A 10 -78.87 -27.12 18.92
C ALA A 10 -77.40 -27.49 18.68
N THR A 11 -76.57 -26.52 18.27
CA THR A 11 -75.18 -26.44 18.76
C THR A 11 -74.58 -25.09 18.38
N LEU A 12 -74.57 -24.18 19.36
CA LEU A 12 -73.66 -23.06 19.45
C LEU A 12 -72.40 -23.53 20.21
N ALA A 13 -71.29 -22.86 19.91
CA ALA A 13 -69.98 -22.92 20.59
C ALA A 13 -69.00 -24.02 20.16
N LEU A 14 -68.23 -23.74 19.09
CA LEU A 14 -66.84 -24.20 18.90
C LEU A 14 -66.18 -23.42 17.73
N GLY A 15 -65.98 -22.11 17.91
CA GLY A 15 -65.34 -21.26 16.88
C GLY A 15 -64.29 -20.27 17.41
N GLY A 16 -64.09 -20.17 18.72
CA GLY A 16 -63.28 -19.10 19.32
C GLY A 16 -61.81 -19.42 19.60
N LEU A 17 -61.40 -20.69 19.63
CA LEU A 17 -60.09 -21.05 20.21
C LEU A 17 -58.94 -21.26 19.21
N ALA A 18 -59.22 -21.53 17.93
CA ALA A 18 -58.17 -21.86 16.96
C ALA A 18 -57.58 -20.66 16.20
N ALA A 19 -58.27 -19.52 16.15
CA ALA A 19 -57.81 -18.32 15.44
C ALA A 19 -56.96 -17.38 16.31
N LEU A 20 -57.00 -17.49 17.64
CA LEU A 20 -56.17 -16.69 18.54
C LEU A 20 -54.74 -17.24 18.70
N THR A 21 -54.51 -18.53 18.48
CA THR A 21 -53.19 -19.15 18.73
C THR A 21 -52.18 -18.93 17.61
N THR A 22 -52.63 -18.77 16.35
CA THR A 22 -51.73 -18.57 15.19
C THR A 22 -51.20 -17.14 15.08
N THR A 23 -51.99 -16.13 15.47
CA THR A 23 -51.60 -14.71 15.43
C THR A 23 -50.64 -14.34 16.56
N VAL A 24 -50.84 -14.91 17.76
CA VAL A 24 -49.93 -14.71 18.91
C VAL A 24 -48.53 -15.28 18.61
N GLY A 25 -48.44 -16.49 18.06
CA GLY A 25 -47.15 -17.13 17.76
C GLY A 25 -46.35 -16.48 16.61
N ALA A 26 -46.98 -15.76 15.70
CA ALA A 26 -46.30 -14.97 14.65
C ALA A 26 -45.79 -13.63 15.21
N GLN A 27 -46.59 -12.99 16.08
CA GLN A 27 -46.24 -11.73 16.71
C GLN A 27 -45.09 -11.88 17.73
N GLU A 28 -45.05 -12.99 18.47
CA GLU A 28 -43.94 -13.31 19.38
C GLU A 28 -42.64 -13.63 18.64
N ARG A 29 -42.71 -14.39 17.53
CA ARG A 29 -41.54 -14.66 16.67
C ARG A 29 -40.96 -13.38 16.07
N HIS A 30 -41.80 -12.48 15.59
CA HIS A 30 -41.35 -11.19 15.05
C HIS A 30 -40.67 -10.32 16.13
N LYS A 31 -41.26 -10.25 17.34
CA LYS A 31 -40.66 -9.56 18.50
C LYS A 31 -39.30 -10.16 18.89
N GLY A 32 -39.18 -11.49 18.91
CA GLY A 32 -37.92 -12.19 19.19
C GLY A 32 -36.80 -11.84 18.19
N THR A 33 -37.10 -11.82 16.89
CA THR A 33 -36.13 -11.42 15.86
C THR A 33 -35.70 -9.94 15.95
N GLN A 34 -36.61 -9.04 16.29
CA GLN A 34 -36.28 -7.61 16.46
C GLN A 34 -35.42 -7.39 17.71
N GLN A 35 -35.70 -8.11 18.79
CA GLN A 35 -34.89 -8.07 20.01
C GLN A 35 -33.48 -8.61 19.78
N ALA A 36 -33.35 -9.72 19.04
CA ALA A 36 -32.04 -10.28 18.66
C ALA A 36 -31.23 -9.34 17.77
N LYS A 37 -31.86 -8.65 16.79
CA LYS A 37 -31.20 -7.64 15.96
C LYS A 37 -30.71 -6.45 16.80
N LYS A 38 -31.53 -5.95 17.72
CA LYS A 38 -31.18 -4.85 18.63
C LYS A 38 -30.01 -5.22 19.54
N GLN A 39 -29.97 -6.46 20.02
CA GLN A 39 -28.88 -6.97 20.86
C GLN A 39 -27.57 -7.14 20.09
N ARG A 40 -27.64 -7.62 18.85
CA ARG A 40 -26.46 -7.71 17.95
C ARG A 40 -25.92 -6.34 17.56
N LEU A 41 -26.79 -5.35 17.36
CA LEU A 41 -26.38 -3.97 17.10
C LEU A 41 -25.70 -3.35 18.32
N LYS A 42 -26.28 -3.52 19.51
CA LYS A 42 -25.67 -3.07 20.78
C LYS A 42 -24.27 -3.67 20.98
N MET A 43 -24.10 -4.96 20.70
CA MET A 43 -22.80 -5.64 20.78
C MET A 43 -21.78 -5.07 19.78
N LYS A 44 -22.19 -4.76 18.54
CA LYS A 44 -21.32 -4.12 17.55
C LYS A 44 -20.91 -2.71 17.98
N THR A 45 -21.85 -1.91 18.48
CA THR A 45 -21.56 -0.56 18.98
C THR A 45 -20.61 -0.60 20.19
N ALA A 46 -20.83 -1.51 21.13
CA ALA A 46 -19.95 -1.71 22.28
C ALA A 46 -18.53 -2.13 21.86
N ARG A 47 -18.40 -2.99 20.84
CA ARG A 47 -17.09 -3.39 20.29
C ARG A 47 -16.37 -2.24 19.60
N VAL A 48 -17.07 -1.41 18.84
CA VAL A 48 -16.49 -0.21 18.20
C VAL A 48 -16.04 0.80 19.26
N GLN A 49 -16.83 0.99 20.32
CA GLN A 49 -16.46 1.87 21.42
C GLN A 49 -15.22 1.35 22.16
N ALA A 50 -15.15 0.06 22.46
CA ALA A 50 -13.99 -0.55 23.11
C ALA A 50 -12.71 -0.44 22.26
N LEU A 51 -12.80 -0.53 20.94
CA LEU A 51 -11.66 -0.30 20.04
C LEU A 51 -11.21 1.16 20.05
N ARG A 52 -12.16 2.12 20.04
CA ARG A 52 -11.83 3.56 20.19
C ARG A 52 -11.21 3.88 21.56
N ASP A 53 -11.69 3.24 22.62
CA ASP A 53 -11.13 3.38 23.98
C ASP A 53 -9.75 2.72 24.11
N ALA A 54 -9.45 1.68 23.33
CA ALA A 54 -8.12 1.09 23.27
C ALA A 54 -7.15 2.00 22.49
N GLN A 55 -7.58 2.56 21.35
CA GLN A 55 -6.78 3.49 20.56
C GLN A 55 -6.45 4.78 21.32
N ARG A 56 -7.42 5.35 22.06
CA ARG A 56 -7.17 6.50 22.96
C ARG A 56 -6.22 6.22 24.12
N ARG A 57 -6.04 4.94 24.50
CA ARG A 57 -5.07 4.55 25.54
C ARG A 57 -3.65 4.42 24.98
N ASP A 58 -3.54 4.15 23.68
CA ASP A 58 -2.27 4.09 22.95
C ASP A 58 -1.73 5.51 22.64
N ASP A 59 -2.63 6.49 22.46
CA ASP A 59 -2.27 7.92 22.33
C ASP A 59 -1.56 8.49 23.59
N GLY A 60 -1.56 7.76 24.70
CA GLY A 60 -0.84 8.10 25.94
C GLY A 60 0.64 7.71 25.94
N ASP A 61 1.10 6.93 24.95
CA ASP A 61 2.51 6.56 24.75
C ASP A 61 3.21 7.46 23.70
N ILE A 62 2.55 8.55 23.26
CA ILE A 62 3.23 9.64 22.57
C ILE A 62 4.15 10.31 23.59
N ALA A 63 5.45 10.13 23.40
CA ALA A 63 6.47 10.80 24.21
C ALA A 63 6.15 12.31 24.30
N PRO A 64 6.20 12.91 25.51
CA PRO A 64 5.93 14.33 25.64
C PRO A 64 6.89 15.12 24.75
N ASP A 65 6.33 16.02 23.94
CA ASP A 65 7.08 17.01 23.16
C ASP A 65 7.92 17.86 24.11
N GLN A 66 9.12 17.36 24.40
CA GLN A 66 10.16 18.17 24.97
C GLN A 66 10.63 19.09 23.86
N LYS A 67 10.20 20.36 23.93
CA LYS A 67 10.75 21.47 23.16
C LYS A 67 12.28 21.45 23.26
N ASN A 68 12.89 20.76 22.32
CA ASN A 68 14.32 20.61 22.21
C ASN A 68 14.76 21.55 21.08
N PRO A 69 15.60 22.57 21.35
CA PRO A 69 16.05 23.51 20.32
C PRO A 69 16.82 22.85 19.16
N ALA A 70 17.14 21.55 19.24
CA ALA A 70 17.63 20.74 18.13
C ALA A 70 16.56 20.42 17.06
N LEU A 71 15.27 20.55 17.36
CA LEU A 71 14.16 20.32 16.43
C LEU A 71 13.83 21.56 15.57
N GLU A 72 14.20 22.77 16.01
CA GLU A 72 14.05 23.97 15.17
C GLU A 72 15.03 23.99 13.99
N GLY A 73 16.12 23.22 14.03
CA GLY A 73 16.98 22.98 12.86
C GLY A 73 16.44 21.91 11.90
N ALA A 74 15.42 21.14 12.30
CA ALA A 74 14.84 20.09 11.47
C ALA A 74 13.73 20.62 10.55
N VAL A 75 13.11 21.76 10.88
CA VAL A 75 12.08 22.37 10.02
C VAL A 75 12.68 23.02 8.76
N ASP A 76 13.93 23.49 8.82
CA ASP A 76 14.66 24.03 7.67
C ASP A 76 15.22 22.93 6.75
N ALA A 77 15.34 21.68 7.24
CA ALA A 77 15.83 20.54 6.45
C ALA A 77 14.74 19.88 5.59
N MET A 78 13.47 20.27 5.75
CA MET A 78 12.34 19.72 4.98
C MET A 78 12.12 20.44 3.63
N SER A 79 12.97 21.42 3.29
CA SER A 79 12.82 22.25 2.09
C SER A 79 13.83 21.94 0.98
N ASP A 80 14.74 20.98 1.19
CA ASP A 80 15.69 20.52 0.18
C ASP A 80 15.28 19.11 -0.29
N PRO A 81 14.92 18.92 -1.57
CA PRO A 81 14.62 17.61 -2.15
C PRO A 81 15.74 16.56 -1.98
N GLY A 82 16.97 17.00 -1.68
CA GLY A 82 18.13 16.12 -1.44
C GLY A 82 18.35 15.67 0.02
N HIS A 83 17.59 16.19 1.00
CA HIS A 83 17.84 15.97 2.43
C HIS A 83 16.80 15.11 3.16
N GLN A 84 16.06 14.25 2.44
CA GLN A 84 14.99 13.43 3.03
C GLN A 84 15.42 12.41 4.11
N HIS A 85 16.71 12.10 4.26
CA HIS A 85 17.22 11.20 5.33
C HIS A 85 17.94 11.89 6.48
N GLY A 86 17.99 13.23 6.46
CA GLY A 86 18.84 14.01 7.35
C GLY A 86 20.33 13.67 7.19
N GLY A 87 21.21 14.44 7.84
CA GLY A 87 22.63 14.10 7.90
C GLY A 87 22.89 12.88 8.80
N ALA A 88 24.13 12.42 8.86
CA ALA A 88 24.53 11.30 9.74
C ALA A 88 24.36 11.56 11.26
N LEU A 89 23.90 12.76 11.66
CA LEU A 89 23.66 13.14 13.04
C LEU A 89 22.43 12.39 13.59
N GLY A 90 22.57 11.67 14.70
CA GLY A 90 21.49 10.88 15.30
C GLY A 90 21.37 9.45 14.75
N HIS A 91 22.05 9.14 13.64
CA HIS A 91 22.15 7.78 13.13
C HIS A 91 23.16 6.96 13.95
N LEU A 92 22.88 5.66 14.10
CA LEU A 92 23.89 4.74 14.63
C LEU A 92 25.11 4.75 13.70
N LEU A 93 26.31 4.83 14.27
CA LEU A 93 27.53 4.73 13.48
C LEU A 93 27.55 3.38 12.75
N PRO A 94 27.98 3.35 11.47
CA PRO A 94 28.08 2.10 10.73
C PRO A 94 29.02 1.14 11.46
N THR A 95 28.51 -0.02 11.85
CA THR A 95 29.31 -1.08 12.48
C THR A 95 29.61 -2.20 11.48
N ARG A 96 30.80 -2.79 11.58
CA ARG A 96 31.20 -3.98 10.81
C ARG A 96 31.41 -5.21 11.70
N LYS A 97 31.03 -5.14 12.98
CA LYS A 97 31.14 -6.28 13.89
C LYS A 97 30.27 -7.43 13.37
N ASN A 98 30.85 -8.63 13.26
CA ASN A 98 30.21 -9.82 12.69
C ASN A 98 29.81 -9.68 11.20
N ALA A 99 30.37 -8.70 10.48
CA ALA A 99 30.21 -8.57 9.03
C ALA A 99 31.55 -8.81 8.34
N LYS A 100 31.55 -9.65 7.30
CA LYS A 100 32.70 -9.83 6.42
C LYS A 100 32.34 -9.33 5.03
N LEU A 101 33.08 -8.34 4.54
CA LEU A 101 32.99 -7.95 3.13
C LEU A 101 33.45 -9.13 2.26
N VAL A 102 32.57 -9.62 1.39
CA VAL A 102 32.85 -10.75 0.49
C VAL A 102 33.41 -10.25 -0.84
N SER A 103 32.73 -9.30 -1.48
CA SER A 103 33.13 -8.67 -2.74
C SER A 103 32.49 -7.29 -2.88
N LYS A 104 32.83 -6.59 -3.98
CA LYS A 104 32.20 -5.34 -4.41
C LYS A 104 31.94 -5.41 -5.92
N LEU A 105 30.86 -4.78 -6.36
CA LEU A 105 30.55 -4.54 -7.77
C LEU A 105 29.99 -3.13 -7.91
N SER A 106 30.42 -2.42 -8.94
CA SER A 106 29.75 -1.22 -9.43
C SER A 106 29.11 -1.55 -10.78
N PRO A 107 27.78 -1.44 -10.96
CA PRO A 107 27.13 -1.77 -12.21
C PRO A 107 27.33 -0.64 -13.24
N THR A 108 28.34 -0.78 -14.09
CA THR A 108 28.78 0.28 -15.03
C THR A 108 28.37 0.04 -16.49
N ASP A 109 27.81 -1.12 -16.82
CA ASP A 109 27.62 -1.53 -18.23
C ASP A 109 26.68 -0.59 -19.01
N GLN A 110 25.76 0.09 -18.31
CA GLN A 110 24.74 0.93 -18.94
C GLN A 110 25.16 2.39 -19.12
N PHE A 111 25.73 3.01 -18.08
CA PHE A 111 25.98 4.46 -18.03
C PHE A 111 27.41 4.83 -17.58
N GLY A 112 28.31 3.86 -17.45
CA GLY A 112 29.64 4.06 -16.90
C GLY A 112 29.64 4.16 -15.38
N ASP A 113 30.57 4.93 -14.83
CA ASP A 113 30.75 5.04 -13.38
C ASP A 113 29.49 5.52 -12.66
N ILE A 114 29.19 4.83 -11.55
CA ILE A 114 28.15 5.21 -10.60
C ILE A 114 28.66 6.38 -9.76
N VAL A 115 27.89 7.47 -9.74
CA VAL A 115 28.19 8.65 -8.93
C VAL A 115 27.54 8.55 -7.55
N GLU A 116 28.04 9.35 -6.60
CA GLU A 116 27.41 9.47 -5.28
C GLU A 116 25.95 9.90 -5.42
N GLY A 117 25.04 9.32 -4.62
CA GLY A 117 23.60 9.57 -4.70
C GLY A 117 22.86 8.84 -5.83
N GLN A 118 23.54 8.24 -6.80
CA GLN A 118 22.85 7.61 -7.94
C GLN A 118 22.09 6.33 -7.54
N ILE A 119 22.58 5.51 -6.61
CA ILE A 119 21.84 4.33 -6.15
C ILE A 119 21.02 4.71 -4.92
N ALA A 120 19.70 4.72 -5.06
CA ALA A 120 18.78 5.17 -4.01
C ALA A 120 18.33 4.06 -3.07
N ASP A 121 17.94 2.91 -3.62
CA ASP A 121 17.52 1.74 -2.84
C ASP A 121 17.78 0.44 -3.60
N LEU A 122 17.65 -0.69 -2.91
CA LEU A 122 17.78 -2.01 -3.50
C LEU A 122 16.77 -3.03 -2.95
N ALA A 123 16.33 -3.92 -3.83
CA ALA A 123 15.64 -5.15 -3.46
C ALA A 123 16.49 -6.38 -3.79
N VAL A 124 16.41 -7.43 -2.97
CA VAL A 124 17.08 -8.72 -3.23
C VAL A 124 16.06 -9.85 -3.30
N PHE A 125 16.13 -10.65 -4.36
CA PHE A 125 15.24 -11.79 -4.53
C PHE A 125 15.88 -12.92 -5.35
N LYS A 126 15.82 -14.15 -4.83
CA LYS A 126 16.34 -15.38 -5.48
C LYS A 126 17.75 -15.26 -6.08
N GLY A 127 18.64 -14.56 -5.37
CA GLY A 127 20.04 -14.38 -5.81
C GLY A 127 20.23 -13.32 -6.88
N TYR A 128 19.27 -12.40 -7.06
CA TYR A 128 19.46 -11.17 -7.82
C TYR A 128 19.23 -9.96 -6.91
N ALA A 129 19.99 -8.89 -7.15
CA ALA A 129 19.77 -7.57 -6.59
C ALA A 129 19.24 -6.63 -7.69
N TYR A 130 18.31 -5.77 -7.32
CA TYR A 130 17.68 -4.76 -8.16
C TYR A 130 17.97 -3.41 -7.52
N LEU A 131 18.83 -2.60 -8.13
CA LEU A 131 19.32 -1.34 -7.57
C LEU A 131 18.67 -0.20 -8.34
N ASN A 132 17.81 0.57 -7.69
CA ASN A 132 17.17 1.73 -8.28
C ASN A 132 18.21 2.83 -8.52
N SER A 133 18.12 3.46 -9.68
CA SER A 133 19.00 4.51 -10.17
C SER A 133 18.21 5.83 -10.18
N TRP A 134 18.62 6.73 -9.28
CA TRP A 134 18.04 8.04 -8.99
C TRP A 134 18.29 9.05 -10.14
N SER A 135 17.90 10.30 -9.91
CA SER A 135 18.09 11.43 -10.83
C SER A 135 19.54 11.90 -10.99
N GLU A 136 20.51 11.39 -10.23
CA GLU A 136 21.90 11.82 -10.39
C GLU A 136 22.55 11.31 -11.69
N PRO A 137 23.43 12.09 -12.34
CA PRO A 137 23.71 13.51 -12.11
C PRO A 137 22.80 14.47 -12.91
N THR A 138 22.07 13.95 -13.89
CA THR A 138 21.39 14.76 -14.93
C THR A 138 19.97 14.30 -15.21
N CYS A 139 19.45 13.37 -14.42
CA CYS A 139 18.14 12.75 -14.56
C CYS A 139 17.93 12.00 -15.88
N THR A 140 19.03 11.55 -16.49
CA THR A 140 19.03 10.77 -17.74
C THR A 140 19.44 9.31 -17.52
N ARG A 141 19.62 8.91 -16.26
CA ARG A 141 20.11 7.58 -15.85
C ARG A 141 19.08 6.81 -15.02
N GLY A 142 17.81 7.21 -15.10
CA GLY A 142 16.72 6.64 -14.33
C GLY A 142 16.38 5.20 -14.72
N GLY A 143 16.14 4.36 -13.72
CA GLY A 143 15.76 2.97 -13.92
C GLY A 143 16.26 2.05 -12.80
N THR A 144 16.40 0.76 -13.09
CA THR A 144 16.85 -0.25 -12.12
C THR A 144 17.92 -1.14 -12.73
N TYR A 145 19.11 -1.15 -12.12
CA TYR A 145 20.15 -2.12 -12.44
C TYR A 145 19.77 -3.50 -11.91
N VAL A 146 20.02 -4.54 -12.70
CA VAL A 146 19.84 -5.93 -12.27
C VAL A 146 21.21 -6.58 -12.12
N VAL A 147 21.49 -7.15 -10.95
CA VAL A 147 22.77 -7.78 -10.62
C VAL A 147 22.53 -9.23 -10.20
N ASP A 148 23.21 -10.18 -10.86
CA ASP A 148 23.27 -11.58 -10.45
C ASP A 148 24.25 -11.72 -9.27
N ILE A 149 23.71 -12.04 -8.09
CA ILE A 149 24.46 -12.22 -6.84
C ILE A 149 24.43 -13.68 -6.36
N LYS A 150 24.08 -14.65 -7.22
CA LYS A 150 24.08 -16.08 -6.86
C LYS A 150 25.45 -16.59 -6.41
N ARG A 151 26.52 -15.94 -6.89
CA ARG A 151 27.88 -16.09 -6.40
C ARG A 151 28.32 -14.77 -5.77
N PRO A 152 28.15 -14.59 -4.45
CA PRO A 152 28.38 -13.30 -3.79
C PRO A 152 29.86 -12.90 -3.74
N ASP A 153 30.79 -13.82 -4.02
CA ASP A 153 32.22 -13.56 -4.22
C ASP A 153 32.56 -13.08 -5.64
N ARG A 154 31.64 -13.29 -6.61
CA ARG A 154 31.78 -12.86 -8.00
C ARG A 154 30.41 -12.47 -8.59
N PRO A 155 29.78 -11.39 -8.06
CA PRO A 155 28.55 -10.85 -8.61
C PRO A 155 28.78 -10.29 -10.01
N VAL A 156 27.73 -10.27 -10.84
CA VAL A 156 27.82 -9.83 -12.25
C VAL A 156 26.59 -8.99 -12.59
N GLN A 157 26.77 -7.84 -13.22
CA GLN A 157 25.65 -7.08 -13.77
C GLN A 157 24.93 -7.93 -14.85
N ALA A 158 23.62 -8.07 -14.70
CA ALA A 158 22.78 -8.90 -15.55
C ALA A 158 22.00 -8.08 -16.60
N GLY A 159 21.76 -6.80 -16.31
CA GLY A 159 21.08 -5.88 -17.22
C GLY A 159 20.66 -4.58 -16.54
N PHE A 160 19.82 -3.83 -17.23
CA PHE A 160 19.22 -2.58 -16.76
C PHE A 160 17.77 -2.50 -17.26
N ILE A 161 16.87 -2.02 -16.40
CA ILE A 161 15.46 -1.78 -16.70
C ILE A 161 15.27 -0.26 -16.71
N PRO A 162 15.02 0.39 -17.86
CA PRO A 162 14.85 1.84 -17.89
C PRO A 162 13.53 2.25 -17.22
N ALA A 163 13.56 3.38 -16.51
CA ALA A 163 12.35 4.09 -16.11
C ALA A 163 11.68 4.71 -17.36
N LEU A 164 10.51 5.33 -17.17
CA LEU A 164 9.92 6.19 -18.19
C LEU A 164 10.90 7.32 -18.58
N GLU A 165 10.85 7.78 -19.83
CA GLU A 165 11.67 8.92 -20.27
C GLU A 165 11.31 10.16 -19.44
N GLY A 166 12.32 10.82 -18.87
CA GLY A 166 12.11 11.93 -17.94
C GLY A 166 11.78 11.48 -16.51
N ASN A 167 11.95 10.20 -16.16
CA ASN A 167 11.75 9.69 -14.81
C ASN A 167 12.96 8.95 -14.25
N TYR A 168 12.91 8.68 -12.95
CA TYR A 168 13.83 7.82 -12.23
C TYR A 168 13.08 6.88 -11.27
N HIS A 169 13.74 5.78 -10.90
CA HIS A 169 13.26 4.92 -9.82
C HIS A 169 13.96 5.31 -8.53
N GLY A 170 13.18 5.46 -7.48
CA GLY A 170 13.61 6.05 -6.22
C GLY A 170 13.84 5.04 -5.09
N GLU A 171 13.31 5.39 -3.91
CA GLU A 171 13.51 4.64 -2.66
C GLU A 171 12.48 3.52 -2.43
N GLY A 172 11.63 3.26 -3.41
CA GLY A 172 10.72 2.14 -3.43
C GLY A 172 11.22 1.04 -4.35
N ALA A 173 11.77 -0.03 -3.79
CA ALA A 173 12.04 -1.27 -4.52
C ALA A 173 11.56 -2.50 -3.76
N GLN A 174 10.75 -3.35 -4.40
CA GLN A 174 10.39 -4.64 -3.83
C GLN A 174 10.18 -5.71 -4.89
N VAL A 175 10.62 -6.94 -4.59
CA VAL A 175 10.31 -8.11 -5.42
C VAL A 175 9.53 -9.14 -4.63
N VAL A 176 8.39 -9.59 -5.16
CA VAL A 176 7.53 -10.61 -4.53
C VAL A 176 7.13 -11.70 -5.53
N ARG A 177 7.07 -12.95 -5.07
CA ARG A 177 6.44 -14.05 -5.84
C ARG A 177 4.92 -13.92 -5.75
N LEU A 178 4.26 -13.75 -6.87
CA LEU A 178 2.80 -13.73 -6.97
C LEU A 178 2.27 -14.95 -7.74
N ASN A 179 1.09 -15.40 -7.32
CA ASN A 179 0.32 -16.44 -7.99
C ASN A 179 -1.16 -16.06 -7.90
N THR A 180 -1.62 -15.27 -8.87
CA THR A 180 -3.00 -14.83 -9.04
C THR A 180 -3.57 -15.44 -10.31
N ASP A 181 -4.89 -15.35 -10.51
CA ASP A 181 -5.52 -15.84 -11.75
C ASP A 181 -5.10 -15.02 -13.00
N LYS A 182 -4.46 -13.86 -12.82
CA LYS A 182 -4.04 -12.94 -13.89
C LYS A 182 -2.52 -12.84 -14.06
N PHE A 183 -1.75 -13.22 -13.05
CA PHE A 183 -0.29 -13.14 -13.08
C PHE A 183 0.34 -14.24 -12.22
N GLN A 184 1.31 -14.95 -12.79
CA GLN A 184 2.09 -15.97 -12.11
C GLN A 184 3.56 -15.75 -12.41
N GLY A 185 4.22 -14.92 -11.61
CA GLY A 185 5.64 -14.63 -11.76
C GLY A 185 6.30 -14.13 -10.49
N ASP A 186 7.53 -13.68 -10.63
CA ASP A 186 8.22 -12.82 -9.68
C ASP A 186 8.00 -11.37 -10.14
N LEU A 187 7.32 -10.57 -9.33
CA LEU A 187 6.98 -9.18 -9.63
C LEU A 187 8.01 -8.27 -8.96
N LEU A 188 8.71 -7.47 -9.75
CA LEU A 188 9.42 -6.28 -9.26
C LEU A 188 8.45 -5.11 -9.33
N ALA A 189 8.26 -4.43 -8.21
CA ALA A 189 7.58 -3.15 -8.12
C ALA A 189 8.60 -2.10 -7.71
N VAL A 190 8.60 -0.97 -8.42
CA VAL A 190 9.44 0.18 -8.11
C VAL A 190 8.60 1.45 -8.15
N ASN A 191 8.96 2.41 -7.32
CA ASN A 191 8.39 3.75 -7.42
C ASN A 191 8.92 4.45 -8.68
N ASN A 192 8.16 5.40 -9.21
CA ASN A 192 8.48 6.15 -10.41
C ASN A 192 8.22 7.64 -10.14
N GLU A 193 9.29 8.43 -10.19
CA GLU A 193 9.26 9.87 -9.93
C GLU A 193 9.73 10.61 -11.18
N ARG A 194 9.10 11.73 -11.49
CA ARG A 194 9.49 12.57 -12.62
C ARG A 194 10.70 13.45 -12.28
N CYS A 195 11.52 13.70 -13.27
CA CYS A 195 12.52 14.75 -13.24
C CYS A 195 11.85 16.13 -13.13
N ALA A 196 12.60 17.14 -12.69
CA ALA A 196 12.11 18.51 -12.78
C ALA A 196 11.81 18.91 -14.24
N ASP A 197 10.79 19.75 -14.43
CA ASP A 197 10.43 20.39 -15.70
C ASP A 197 10.09 19.41 -16.86
N VAL A 198 9.60 18.21 -16.54
CA VAL A 198 9.02 17.29 -17.55
C VAL A 198 7.54 17.05 -17.32
N GLU A 199 6.79 16.98 -18.42
CA GLU A 199 5.39 16.54 -18.44
C GLU A 199 5.31 15.00 -18.50
N ALA A 200 6.02 14.33 -17.58
CA ALA A 200 6.01 12.89 -17.44
C ALA A 200 5.20 12.49 -16.20
N GLY A 201 4.46 11.38 -16.29
CA GLY A 201 3.72 10.83 -15.15
C GLY A 201 4.64 10.08 -14.18
N GLY A 202 4.32 10.13 -12.89
CA GLY A 202 5.00 9.44 -11.80
C GLY A 202 4.42 8.05 -11.50
N GLY A 203 4.02 7.81 -10.25
CA GLY A 203 3.37 6.59 -9.80
C GLY A 203 4.36 5.44 -9.58
N PHE A 204 4.04 4.27 -10.10
CA PHE A 204 4.88 3.08 -9.96
C PHE A 204 4.96 2.29 -11.26
N ASP A 205 6.03 1.51 -11.35
CA ASP A 205 6.29 0.61 -12.45
C ASP A 205 6.29 -0.85 -11.96
N LEU A 206 5.75 -1.75 -12.78
CA LEU A 206 5.74 -3.19 -12.50
C LEU A 206 6.43 -3.96 -13.60
N TYR A 207 7.32 -4.87 -13.21
CA TYR A 207 8.06 -5.73 -14.10
C TYR A 207 7.92 -7.20 -13.70
N ASP A 208 7.69 -8.08 -14.66
CA ASP A 208 7.87 -9.52 -14.49
C ASP A 208 9.37 -9.85 -14.59
N VAL A 209 9.96 -10.15 -13.44
CA VAL A 209 11.36 -10.53 -13.28
C VAL A 209 11.51 -12.02 -13.02
N SER A 210 10.53 -12.86 -13.40
CA SER A 210 10.67 -14.32 -13.34
C SER A 210 11.89 -14.82 -14.13
N ASN A 211 12.28 -14.08 -15.18
CA ASN A 211 13.59 -14.16 -15.80
C ASN A 211 14.33 -12.81 -15.63
N PRO A 212 15.18 -12.66 -14.61
CA PRO A 212 15.85 -11.38 -14.31
C PRO A 212 16.78 -10.87 -15.42
N ARG A 213 17.24 -11.75 -16.33
CA ARG A 213 18.07 -11.37 -17.49
C ARG A 213 17.24 -10.87 -18.66
N LYS A 214 15.92 -11.05 -18.61
CA LYS A 214 14.98 -10.54 -19.61
C LYS A 214 13.68 -10.11 -18.90
N PRO A 215 13.74 -9.06 -18.08
CA PRO A 215 12.55 -8.49 -17.44
C PRO A 215 11.51 -8.12 -18.49
N LYS A 216 10.23 -8.21 -18.13
CA LYS A 216 9.15 -7.74 -18.98
C LYS A 216 8.38 -6.66 -18.27
N THR A 217 8.26 -5.50 -18.89
CA THR A 217 7.38 -4.43 -18.44
C THR A 217 5.93 -4.92 -18.44
N LEU A 218 5.25 -4.76 -17.30
CA LEU A 218 3.82 -5.02 -17.15
C LEU A 218 3.04 -3.71 -17.17
N VAL A 219 3.54 -2.69 -16.47
CA VAL A 219 3.03 -1.32 -16.50
C VAL A 219 4.16 -0.35 -16.17
N GLN A 220 4.09 0.87 -16.70
CA GLN A 220 4.91 2.00 -16.27
C GLN A 220 4.02 3.22 -16.09
N GLY A 221 4.39 4.10 -15.16
CA GLY A 221 3.69 5.36 -14.94
C GLY A 221 2.28 5.20 -14.38
N PHE A 222 1.99 4.15 -13.61
CA PHE A 222 0.63 3.89 -13.09
C PHE A 222 0.48 4.43 -11.67
N GLY A 223 -0.64 5.09 -11.38
CA GLY A 223 -0.89 5.67 -10.06
C GLY A 223 -2.22 6.41 -10.02
N ASP A 224 -2.41 7.18 -8.96
CA ASP A 224 -3.46 8.19 -8.87
C ASP A 224 -3.16 9.36 -9.81
N THR A 225 -4.20 9.88 -10.47
CA THR A 225 -4.12 10.94 -11.50
C THR A 225 -4.91 12.17 -11.11
N GLY A 226 -5.37 12.22 -9.87
CA GLY A 226 -6.18 13.34 -9.38
C GLY A 226 -5.32 14.54 -9.01
N PRO A 227 -5.90 15.75 -9.05
CA PRO A 227 -5.22 16.98 -8.64
C PRO A 227 -4.89 16.99 -7.14
N ASP A 228 -4.08 17.97 -6.72
CA ASP A 228 -3.68 18.23 -5.32
C ASP A 228 -4.83 18.69 -4.39
N ASP A 229 -6.06 18.26 -4.64
CA ASP A 229 -7.24 18.49 -3.79
C ASP A 229 -7.68 17.23 -3.01
N GLY A 230 -6.92 16.13 -3.14
CA GLY A 230 -7.19 14.85 -2.51
C GLY A 230 -8.08 13.92 -3.35
N SER A 231 -8.48 14.32 -4.56
CA SER A 231 -9.05 13.41 -5.55
C SER A 231 -8.00 12.40 -6.01
N LEU A 232 -8.40 11.14 -6.19
CA LEU A 232 -7.49 10.07 -6.63
C LEU A 232 -7.51 9.83 -8.15
N VAL A 233 -8.44 10.48 -8.86
CA VAL A 233 -8.69 10.26 -10.28
C VAL A 233 -8.92 11.61 -10.95
N GLY A 234 -8.17 11.84 -12.01
CA GLY A 234 -8.27 12.98 -12.93
C GLY A 234 -7.77 12.61 -14.32
N ASP A 235 -7.65 13.61 -15.19
CA ASP A 235 -7.17 13.45 -16.57
C ASP A 235 -5.64 13.70 -16.70
N GLU A 236 -4.97 13.99 -15.58
CA GLU A 236 -3.53 14.26 -15.51
C GLU A 236 -2.69 12.98 -15.55
N PRO A 237 -1.37 13.07 -15.85
CA PRO A 237 -0.44 11.98 -15.59
C PRO A 237 -0.46 11.55 -14.11
N ALA A 238 0.03 10.35 -13.82
CA ALA A 238 0.09 9.85 -12.45
C ALA A 238 0.93 10.77 -11.55
N ASN A 239 0.53 10.96 -10.30
CA ASN A 239 1.31 11.69 -9.29
C ASN A 239 2.59 10.93 -8.92
N ASP A 240 3.64 11.66 -8.54
CA ASP A 240 4.91 11.07 -8.11
C ASP A 240 4.71 10.12 -6.91
N SER A 241 5.30 8.92 -6.98
CA SER A 241 5.37 8.03 -5.82
C SER A 241 6.81 7.88 -5.35
N HIS A 242 6.99 7.94 -4.04
CA HIS A 242 8.29 7.84 -3.40
C HIS A 242 8.59 6.45 -2.85
N SER A 243 7.56 5.69 -2.47
CA SER A 243 7.73 4.33 -1.94
C SER A 243 6.66 3.40 -2.48
N VAL A 244 7.03 2.13 -2.62
CA VAL A 244 6.13 1.07 -3.07
C VAL A 244 6.22 -0.14 -2.16
N PHE A 245 5.08 -0.74 -1.86
CA PHE A 245 5.01 -2.00 -1.13
C PHE A 245 3.91 -2.89 -1.67
N VAL A 246 4.22 -4.16 -1.90
CA VAL A 246 3.32 -5.16 -2.46
C VAL A 246 3.11 -6.28 -1.44
N TRP A 247 1.86 -6.69 -1.30
CA TRP A 247 1.50 -7.88 -0.54
C TRP A 247 0.46 -8.71 -1.27
N LYS A 248 0.25 -9.93 -0.79
CA LYS A 248 -0.75 -10.85 -1.30
C LYS A 248 -1.69 -11.29 -0.19
N ASP A 249 -2.95 -11.49 -0.54
CA ASP A 249 -3.94 -12.16 0.30
C ASP A 249 -4.75 -13.13 -0.57
N GLY A 250 -4.59 -14.43 -0.30
CA GLY A 250 -5.12 -15.49 -1.15
C GLY A 250 -4.66 -15.38 -2.61
N LYS A 251 -5.63 -15.26 -3.53
CA LYS A 251 -5.41 -15.09 -4.99
C LYS A 251 -5.32 -13.62 -5.43
N LYS A 252 -5.33 -12.68 -4.49
CA LYS A 252 -5.26 -11.24 -4.78
C LYS A 252 -3.88 -10.71 -4.42
N ALA A 253 -3.44 -9.72 -5.20
CA ALA A 253 -2.28 -8.91 -4.90
C ALA A 253 -2.75 -7.47 -4.68
N TYR A 254 -2.04 -6.78 -3.81
CA TYR A 254 -2.30 -5.40 -3.44
C TYR A 254 -0.97 -4.65 -3.44
N LEU A 255 -1.05 -3.39 -3.80
CA LEU A 255 0.09 -2.48 -3.83
C LEU A 255 -0.29 -1.22 -3.09
N PHE A 256 0.63 -0.72 -2.29
CA PHE A 256 0.59 0.56 -1.61
C PHE A 256 1.67 1.44 -2.21
N THR A 257 1.30 2.68 -2.49
CA THR A 257 2.21 3.77 -2.81
C THR A 257 2.04 4.89 -1.80
N SER A 258 3.13 5.56 -1.47
CA SER A 258 3.08 6.90 -0.88
C SER A 258 3.57 7.90 -1.91
N THR A 259 2.86 9.01 -2.03
CA THR A 259 3.25 10.13 -2.87
C THR A 259 4.08 11.11 -2.07
N THR A 260 5.12 11.65 -2.69
CA THR A 260 5.76 12.89 -2.23
C THR A 260 4.97 14.01 -2.88
N SER A 261 3.86 14.43 -2.26
CA SER A 261 3.53 15.82 -2.45
C SER A 261 4.68 16.59 -1.82
N SER A 262 5.47 17.29 -2.63
CA SER A 262 5.99 18.55 -2.11
C SER A 262 4.72 19.29 -1.68
N CYS A 263 4.43 19.29 -0.39
CA CYS A 263 3.55 20.29 0.19
C CYS A 263 4.23 21.60 -0.16
N THR A 264 3.86 22.19 -1.30
CA THR A 264 4.10 23.59 -1.59
C THR A 264 3.34 24.30 -0.49
N THR A 265 4.05 24.62 0.59
CA THR A 265 3.61 25.62 1.55
C THR A 265 3.55 26.91 0.75
N SER A 266 2.38 27.18 0.17
CA SER A 266 2.01 28.52 -0.22
C SER A 266 1.96 29.35 1.06
N THR A 267 3.12 29.82 1.50
CA THR A 267 3.18 30.94 2.43
C THR A 267 2.85 32.17 1.60
N SER A 268 1.55 32.41 1.42
CA SER A 268 1.08 33.74 1.04
C SER A 268 1.30 34.65 2.24
N SER A 269 2.43 35.33 2.28
CA SER A 269 2.59 36.51 3.12
C SER A 269 1.83 37.67 2.47
N THR A 270 0.70 38.05 3.06
CA THR A 270 0.17 39.42 2.98
C THR A 270 0.46 40.14 4.28
#